data_AF-A0A932NMH0-F1
#
_entry.id   AF-A0A932NMH0-F1
#
_cell.length_a   1.000
_cell.length_b   1.000
_cell.length_c   1.000
_cell.angle_alpha   90.00
_cell.angle_beta   90.00
_cell.angle_gamma   90.00
#
_symmetry.space_group_name_H-M   'P 1'
#
loop_
_entity.id
_entity.type
_entity.pdbx_description
1 polymer ?
#
loop_
_entity_poly.entity_id
_entity_poly.type
_entity_poly.pdbx_seq_one_letter_code
_entity_poly.pdbx_strand_id
1 'polypeptide(L)'
;MRQHALRLLSAGLLMWLPSAAPAAPSSKEASREIEAKVALESSLEKRLQAVLREALGSEDLIVIVNVALRSEAAPEDSEVMPGVPLKQTQSPEALADPASLTMPMVSRLSATIMVDQSLEAKDVDLITKVATGILGISAARGDALNVEKIKFHKPHAQPDPLRFAVPAASALWLLFAIIALVVFHRKFLAPLLVNLRDITATAMMREHAPSASADDKDGAENEPAAKAGAASQASPAHANGSRPNRPFSFIEQHDLPKLVYILRHTGIAEATTIIQYLPPDIAAKALAELEPGARRQVVGLLSKVTQLDASQVLAVEESLKKRIDFLIGGEDKLVDLLDSLPVSMQNDLIGGLRADSPSLAEAVSKRLVFIDDIAALEAGEIKLLSRRVPAKLLAVLMRASPALRESVLPKLARGTREWLTQEIEFSPEPTPEALESARRPVLAAVSQLVREGRIVLRKKTPASSAPPGAPAAAPPPPPPRGPGA
;
A
#
# COMPACT_ATOMS: atom_id res chain seq x y z
N MET A 1 -25.30 71.39 5.44
CA MET A 1 -24.25 72.43 5.40
C MET A 1 -23.26 71.98 4.33
N ARG A 2 -23.33 72.56 3.12
CA ARG A 2 -22.40 73.61 2.63
C ARG A 2 -20.93 73.15 2.76
N GLN A 3 -20.05 73.23 1.79
CA GLN A 3 -20.01 73.59 0.36
C GLN A 3 -18.50 73.71 0.04
N HIS A 4 -18.17 73.84 -1.25
CA HIS A 4 -16.85 74.22 -1.81
C HIS A 4 -15.89 73.05 -2.04
N ALA A 5 -15.20 72.93 -3.17
CA ALA A 5 -15.17 73.65 -4.44
C ALA A 5 -14.13 72.87 -5.27
N LEU A 6 -14.47 72.36 -6.46
CA LEU A 6 -14.40 73.05 -7.76
C LEU A 6 -13.05 72.83 -8.48
N ARG A 7 -13.19 72.45 -9.76
CA ARG A 7 -12.31 72.61 -10.93
C ARG A 7 -11.43 71.42 -11.32
N LEU A 8 -11.32 71.01 -12.59
CA LEU A 8 -11.97 71.39 -13.88
C LEU A 8 -11.54 70.32 -14.92
N LEU A 9 -12.43 70.03 -15.89
CA LEU A 9 -12.28 69.59 -17.30
C LEU A 9 -10.96 68.91 -17.77
N SER A 10 -10.95 67.86 -18.61
CA SER A 10 -11.57 67.77 -19.95
C SER A 10 -11.48 66.33 -20.51
N ALA A 11 -12.59 65.72 -20.95
CA ALA A 11 -12.93 65.41 -22.35
C ALA A 11 -11.85 64.66 -23.17
N GLY A 12 -12.12 63.37 -23.44
CA GLY A 12 -11.36 62.52 -24.36
C GLY A 12 -12.08 61.18 -24.59
N LEU A 13 -13.17 61.21 -25.35
CA LEU A 13 -13.93 60.05 -25.82
C LEU A 13 -13.04 59.23 -26.79
N LEU A 14 -12.41 58.15 -26.32
CA LEU A 14 -11.73 57.20 -27.19
C LEU A 14 -12.68 56.04 -27.51
N MET A 15 -13.10 55.98 -28.78
CA MET A 15 -13.79 54.84 -29.38
C MET A 15 -13.05 53.53 -29.07
N TRP A 16 -13.75 52.57 -28.48
CA TRP A 16 -13.29 51.20 -28.33
C TRP A 16 -13.54 50.48 -29.65
N LEU A 17 -12.51 50.34 -30.49
CA LEU A 17 -12.53 49.39 -31.61
C LEU A 17 -12.28 47.97 -31.06
N PRO A 18 -13.00 46.94 -31.54
CA PRO A 18 -12.69 45.57 -31.18
C PRO A 18 -11.39 45.17 -31.89
N SER A 19 -10.31 45.05 -31.13
CA SER A 19 -9.07 44.44 -31.60
C SER A 19 -9.35 42.95 -31.85
N ALA A 20 -9.29 42.52 -33.11
CA ALA A 20 -9.35 41.12 -33.48
C ALA A 20 -8.18 40.37 -32.81
N ALA A 21 -8.52 39.50 -31.86
CA ALA A 21 -7.54 38.60 -31.24
C ALA A 21 -7.20 37.48 -32.23
N PRO A 22 -5.92 37.13 -32.42
CA PRO A 22 -5.54 35.98 -33.23
C PRO A 22 -6.10 34.70 -32.59
N ALA A 23 -6.63 33.81 -33.43
CA ALA A 23 -7.25 32.56 -33.02
C ALA A 23 -6.30 31.74 -32.13
N ALA A 24 -6.77 31.40 -30.93
CA ALA A 24 -6.01 30.53 -30.01
C ALA A 24 -5.80 29.15 -30.66
N PRO A 25 -4.59 28.57 -30.58
CA PRO A 25 -4.32 27.24 -31.11
C PRO A 25 -5.24 26.21 -30.46
N SER A 26 -5.65 25.20 -31.22
CA SER A 26 -6.57 24.18 -30.72
C SER A 26 -5.95 23.46 -29.52
N SER A 27 -6.76 23.09 -28.52
CA SER A 27 -6.27 22.46 -27.28
C SER A 27 -5.45 21.18 -27.51
N LYS A 28 -5.62 20.52 -28.67
CA LYS A 28 -4.84 19.36 -29.10
C LYS A 28 -3.44 19.72 -29.62
N GLU A 29 -3.27 20.84 -30.32
CA GLU A 29 -1.96 21.30 -30.80
C GLU A 29 -1.11 21.81 -29.64
N ALA A 30 -1.70 22.60 -28.74
CA ALA A 30 -1.01 23.05 -27.53
C ALA A 30 -0.55 21.86 -26.66
N SER A 31 -1.37 20.81 -26.53
CA SER A 31 -1.00 19.61 -25.78
C SER A 31 0.16 18.85 -26.43
N ARG A 32 0.21 18.77 -27.77
CA ARG A 32 1.28 18.11 -28.53
C ARG A 32 2.59 18.88 -28.46
N GLU A 33 2.55 20.20 -28.52
CA GLU A 33 3.74 21.05 -28.37
C GLU A 33 4.34 20.93 -26.96
N ILE A 34 3.49 20.86 -25.92
CA ILE A 34 3.94 20.63 -24.54
C ILE A 34 4.55 19.24 -24.38
N GLU A 35 3.93 18.20 -24.93
CA GLU A 35 4.44 16.83 -24.87
C GLU A 35 5.78 16.69 -25.58
N ALA A 36 5.91 17.27 -26.77
CA ALA A 36 7.17 17.30 -27.53
C ALA A 36 8.28 18.05 -26.80
N LYS A 37 7.95 19.17 -26.15
CA LYS A 37 8.89 19.94 -25.32
C LYS A 37 9.40 19.12 -24.14
N VAL A 38 8.49 18.52 -23.36
CA VAL A 38 8.84 17.73 -22.16
C VAL A 38 9.64 16.48 -22.52
N ALA A 39 9.27 15.80 -23.61
CA ALA A 39 10.01 14.63 -24.09
C ALA A 39 11.45 14.99 -24.50
N LEU A 40 11.62 16.13 -25.18
CA LEU A 40 12.93 16.62 -25.60
C LEU A 40 13.80 17.02 -24.41
N GLU A 41 13.25 17.77 -23.44
CA GLU A 41 13.94 18.15 -22.19
C GLU A 41 14.41 16.92 -21.42
N SER A 42 13.52 15.95 -21.19
CA SER A 42 13.87 14.72 -20.45
C SER A 42 14.92 13.88 -21.17
N SER A 43 14.89 13.82 -22.51
CA SER A 43 15.88 13.06 -23.28
C SER A 43 17.28 13.68 -23.22
N LEU A 44 17.36 15.02 -23.27
CA LEU A 44 18.63 15.76 -23.20
C LEU A 44 19.19 15.71 -21.78
N GLU A 45 18.34 15.83 -20.76
CA GLU A 45 18.72 15.72 -19.35
C GLU A 45 19.34 14.35 -19.05
N LYS A 46 18.65 13.26 -19.38
CA LYS A 46 19.13 11.89 -19.13
C LYS A 46 20.44 11.60 -19.86
N ARG A 47 20.54 12.03 -21.13
CA ARG A 47 21.75 11.83 -21.93
C ARG A 47 22.94 12.60 -21.35
N LEU A 48 22.73 13.85 -20.95
CA LEU A 48 23.77 14.68 -20.37
C LEU A 48 24.20 14.15 -18.99
N GLN A 49 23.24 13.75 -18.15
CA GLN A 49 23.51 13.16 -16.84
C GLN A 49 24.32 11.87 -16.95
N ALA A 50 23.99 10.97 -17.88
CA ALA A 50 24.72 9.73 -18.09
C ALA A 50 26.18 9.97 -18.49
N VAL A 51 26.42 10.89 -19.43
CA VAL A 51 27.80 11.17 -19.89
C VAL A 51 28.61 11.91 -18.83
N LEU A 52 28.00 12.83 -18.08
CA LEU A 52 28.70 13.55 -17.02
C LEU A 52 29.05 12.63 -15.84
N ARG A 53 28.19 11.66 -15.50
CA ARG A 53 28.49 10.64 -14.49
C ARG A 53 29.66 9.76 -14.89
N GLU A 54 29.68 9.30 -16.15
CA GLU A 54 30.77 8.51 -16.69
C GLU A 54 32.10 9.29 -16.73
N ALA A 55 32.05 10.58 -17.08
CA ALA A 55 33.24 11.42 -17.18
C ALA A 55 33.80 11.87 -15.82
N LEU A 56 32.94 12.08 -14.81
CA LEU A 56 33.33 12.58 -13.48
C LEU A 56 33.56 11.46 -12.46
N GLY A 57 33.01 10.27 -12.69
CA GLY A 57 33.05 9.15 -11.74
C GLY A 57 32.32 9.43 -10.42
N SER A 58 31.41 10.42 -10.40
CA SER A 58 30.65 10.83 -9.21
C SER A 58 29.14 10.82 -9.47
N GLU A 59 28.39 10.38 -8.47
CA GLU A 59 26.92 10.34 -8.49
C GLU A 59 26.28 11.67 -8.05
N ASP A 60 27.09 12.58 -7.48
CA ASP A 60 26.71 13.86 -6.89
C ASP A 60 26.56 14.96 -7.96
N LEU A 61 25.59 14.76 -8.88
CA LEU A 61 25.33 15.64 -10.02
C LEU A 61 23.81 15.80 -10.26
N ILE A 62 23.35 17.04 -10.35
CA ILE A 62 21.98 17.40 -10.75
C ILE A 62 22.04 18.18 -12.07
N VAL A 63 21.24 17.79 -13.06
CA VAL A 63 21.18 18.41 -14.38
C VAL A 63 19.74 18.86 -14.64
N ILE A 64 19.55 20.11 -15.05
CA ILE A 64 18.25 20.67 -15.42
C ILE A 64 18.37 21.28 -16.81
N VAL A 65 17.53 20.85 -17.75
CA VAL A 65 17.53 21.34 -19.14
C VAL A 65 16.15 21.90 -19.47
N ASN A 66 16.11 23.11 -20.02
CA ASN A 66 14.89 23.77 -20.47
C ASN A 66 15.04 24.23 -21.93
N VAL A 67 14.02 23.93 -22.74
CA VAL A 67 14.01 24.10 -24.20
C VAL A 67 12.85 25.00 -24.62
N ALA A 68 13.10 25.98 -25.49
CA ALA A 68 12.05 26.76 -26.15
C ALA A 68 11.94 26.36 -27.62
N LEU A 69 10.74 25.98 -28.08
CA LEU A 69 10.44 25.59 -29.46
C LEU A 69 9.74 26.74 -30.19
N ARG A 70 10.04 26.96 -31.48
CA ARG A 70 9.31 27.92 -32.32
C ARG A 70 8.17 27.18 -33.04
N SER A 71 6.93 27.64 -32.83
CA SER A 71 5.79 27.25 -33.66
C SER A 71 5.79 28.11 -34.93
N GLU A 72 5.66 27.51 -36.09
CA GLU A 72 5.58 28.21 -37.37
C GLU A 72 4.26 29.01 -37.40
N ALA A 73 4.32 30.32 -37.18
CA ALA A 73 3.24 31.19 -37.60
C ALA A 73 3.21 31.17 -39.14
N ALA A 74 2.02 30.96 -39.71
CA ALA A 74 1.76 30.94 -41.14
C ALA A 74 2.48 32.07 -41.89
N PRO A 75 2.93 31.84 -43.14
CA PRO A 75 3.58 32.89 -43.92
C PRO A 75 2.60 34.06 -44.07
N GLU A 76 3.02 35.25 -43.63
CA GLU A 76 2.27 36.46 -43.86
C GLU A 76 2.03 36.66 -45.36
N ASP A 77 0.81 37.09 -45.65
CA ASP A 77 0.19 37.25 -46.95
C ASP A 77 1.19 37.72 -48.03
N SER A 78 1.44 36.85 -49.00
CA SER A 78 1.79 37.32 -50.32
C SER A 78 0.60 38.11 -50.85
N GLU A 79 0.82 39.40 -51.00
CA GLU A 79 -0.09 40.36 -51.60
C GLU A 79 -0.33 39.95 -53.07
N VAL A 80 -1.27 39.04 -53.31
CA VAL A 80 -1.67 38.64 -54.67
C VAL A 80 -2.73 39.61 -55.16
N MET A 81 -2.32 40.55 -56.02
CA MET A 81 -3.27 41.36 -56.79
C MET A 81 -4.02 40.45 -57.79
N PRO A 82 -5.35 40.59 -57.94
CA PRO A 82 -6.11 39.77 -58.86
C PRO A 82 -5.85 40.22 -60.31
N GLY A 83 -5.34 39.33 -61.18
CA GLY A 83 -5.45 39.56 -62.62
C GLY A 83 -4.36 39.07 -63.59
N VAL A 84 -3.62 37.97 -63.35
CA VAL A 84 -2.75 37.40 -64.41
C VAL A 84 -2.81 35.86 -64.40
N PRO A 85 -3.02 35.20 -65.55
CA PRO A 85 -3.05 33.74 -65.62
C PRO A 85 -1.62 33.19 -65.68
N LEU A 86 -1.31 32.18 -64.85
CA LEU A 86 -0.06 31.44 -64.96
C LEU A 86 -0.29 29.96 -65.33
N LYS A 87 0.13 29.71 -66.57
CA LYS A 87 0.44 28.49 -67.30
C LYS A 87 0.57 27.19 -66.48
N GLN A 88 -0.25 26.20 -66.86
CA GLN A 88 -0.05 24.79 -66.54
C GLN A 88 1.32 24.32 -67.03
N THR A 89 2.13 23.77 -66.13
CA THR A 89 3.24 22.89 -66.51
C THR A 89 3.07 21.59 -65.74
N GLN A 90 2.95 20.49 -66.48
CA GLN A 90 2.73 19.14 -65.99
C GLN A 90 4.05 18.51 -65.48
N SER A 91 3.96 17.85 -64.32
CA SER A 91 4.67 16.62 -63.91
C SER A 91 6.19 16.68 -63.63
N PRO A 92 6.77 15.81 -62.76
CA PRO A 92 6.25 14.49 -62.35
C PRO A 92 6.15 14.21 -60.85
N GLU A 93 5.36 13.19 -60.54
CA GLU A 93 5.40 12.38 -59.32
C GLU A 93 6.84 12.17 -58.82
N ALA A 94 7.13 12.70 -57.64
CA ALA A 94 8.18 12.20 -56.77
C ALA A 94 7.58 12.05 -55.38
N LEU A 95 7.23 10.80 -55.05
CA LEU A 95 7.22 10.20 -53.72
C LEU A 95 7.09 11.20 -52.56
N ALA A 96 5.85 11.46 -52.14
CA ALA A 96 5.61 11.95 -50.79
C ALA A 96 5.89 10.81 -49.81
N ASP A 97 7.12 10.75 -49.30
CA ASP A 97 7.41 10.06 -48.06
C ASP A 97 6.49 10.65 -46.97
N PRO A 98 5.67 9.86 -46.26
CA PRO A 98 4.84 10.33 -45.15
C PRO A 98 5.65 10.70 -43.89
N ALA A 99 6.96 10.94 -44.04
CA ALA A 99 7.92 11.12 -42.96
C ALA A 99 8.49 12.55 -42.86
N SER A 100 8.02 13.53 -43.64
CA SER A 100 8.31 14.94 -43.38
C SER A 100 7.38 15.52 -42.31
N LEU A 101 7.40 14.89 -41.14
CA LEU A 101 7.00 15.53 -39.89
C LEU A 101 7.94 16.73 -39.71
N THR A 102 7.40 17.94 -39.86
CA THR A 102 8.10 19.18 -39.49
C THR A 102 8.40 19.11 -38.00
N MET A 103 9.62 18.73 -37.66
CA MET A 103 10.08 18.75 -36.27
C MET A 103 10.22 20.20 -35.82
N PRO A 104 9.73 20.56 -34.62
CA PRO A 104 9.92 21.91 -34.10
C PRO A 104 11.42 22.16 -33.86
N MET A 105 12.00 23.12 -34.59
CA MET A 105 13.39 23.53 -34.40
C MET A 105 13.55 24.28 -33.07
N VAL A 106 14.52 23.85 -32.27
CA VAL A 106 14.87 24.47 -30.97
C VAL A 106 15.33 25.91 -31.19
N SER A 107 14.64 26.86 -30.55
CA SER A 107 14.93 28.30 -30.67
C SER A 107 15.91 28.79 -29.60
N ARG A 108 15.81 28.28 -28.37
CA ARG A 108 16.68 28.61 -27.25
C ARG A 108 16.81 27.41 -26.31
N LEU A 109 18.03 27.14 -25.88
CA LEU A 109 18.37 26.08 -24.95
C LEU A 109 19.03 26.68 -23.69
N SER A 110 18.47 26.40 -22.53
CA SER A 110 19.07 26.77 -21.24
C SER A 110 19.32 25.52 -20.41
N ALA A 111 20.55 25.31 -19.96
CA ALA A 111 20.91 24.19 -19.10
C ALA A 111 21.58 24.70 -17.82
N THR A 112 21.13 24.20 -16.68
CA THR A 112 21.75 24.45 -15.37
C THR A 112 22.27 23.13 -14.83
N ILE A 113 23.56 23.07 -14.53
CA ILE A 113 24.25 21.89 -14.01
C ILE A 113 24.72 22.24 -12.61
N MET A 114 24.25 21.48 -11.61
CA MET A 114 24.70 21.64 -10.23
C MET A 114 25.61 20.49 -9.85
N VAL A 115 26.82 20.81 -9.40
CA VAL A 115 27.90 19.85 -9.15
C VAL A 115 28.49 20.00 -7.75
N ASP A 116 29.10 18.94 -7.22
CA ASP A 116 29.60 18.98 -5.84
C ASP A 116 30.72 20.01 -5.64
N GLN A 117 30.74 20.62 -4.45
CA GLN A 117 31.73 21.64 -4.09
C GLN A 117 33.16 21.09 -4.03
N SER A 118 33.32 19.76 -3.92
CA SER A 118 34.64 19.11 -3.90
C SER A 118 35.34 19.02 -5.25
N LEU A 119 34.66 19.35 -6.36
CA LEU A 119 35.23 19.26 -7.72
C LEU A 119 36.25 20.38 -8.00
N GLU A 120 37.35 19.99 -8.65
CA GLU A 120 38.44 20.90 -9.03
C GLU A 120 38.04 21.78 -10.23
N ALA A 121 38.75 22.89 -10.45
CA ALA A 121 38.48 23.80 -11.57
C ALA A 121 38.63 23.13 -12.95
N LYS A 122 39.46 22.08 -13.04
CA LYS A 122 39.67 21.28 -14.25
C LYS A 122 38.43 20.46 -14.63
N ASP A 123 37.73 19.92 -13.64
CA ASP A 123 36.52 19.12 -13.86
C ASP A 123 35.35 20.00 -14.31
N VAL A 124 35.28 21.24 -13.79
CA VAL A 124 34.29 22.24 -14.22
C VAL A 124 34.48 22.64 -15.70
N ASP A 125 35.72 22.79 -16.17
CA ASP A 125 36.01 23.05 -17.59
C ASP A 125 35.64 21.84 -18.48
N LEU A 126 35.88 20.62 -17.98
CA LEU A 126 35.50 19.39 -18.67
C LEU A 126 33.97 19.26 -18.77
N ILE A 127 33.23 19.53 -17.68
CA ILE A 127 31.77 19.59 -17.67
C ILE A 127 31.27 20.60 -18.70
N THR A 128 31.86 21.79 -18.74
CA THR A 128 31.47 22.87 -19.66
C THR A 128 31.68 22.45 -21.12
N LYS A 129 32.81 21.81 -21.44
CA LYS A 129 33.12 21.31 -22.80
C LYS A 129 32.19 20.17 -23.22
N VAL A 130 31.97 19.20 -22.34
CA VAL A 130 31.11 18.04 -22.59
C VAL A 130 29.65 18.48 -22.75
N ALA A 131 29.16 19.36 -21.87
CA ALA A 131 27.81 19.91 -21.96
C ALA A 131 27.61 20.73 -23.23
N THR A 132 28.57 21.59 -23.61
CA THR A 132 28.50 22.37 -24.86
C THR A 132 28.45 21.48 -26.09
N GLY A 133 29.22 20.39 -26.11
CA GLY A 133 29.26 19.45 -27.23
C GLY A 133 27.97 18.62 -27.39
N ILE A 134 27.37 18.18 -26.28
CA ILE A 134 26.14 17.35 -26.31
C ILE A 134 24.90 18.18 -26.58
N LEU A 135 24.80 19.35 -25.94
CA LEU A 135 23.66 20.25 -26.05
C LEU A 135 23.73 21.14 -27.31
N GLY A 136 24.88 21.17 -27.99
CA GLY A 136 25.08 21.96 -29.20
C GLY A 136 24.92 23.46 -28.98
N ILE A 137 25.14 23.95 -27.75
CA ILE A 137 24.92 25.33 -27.30
C ILE A 137 25.68 26.30 -28.21
N SER A 138 25.00 27.32 -28.73
CA SER A 138 25.65 28.35 -29.53
C SER A 138 25.34 29.73 -28.97
N ALA A 139 26.38 30.55 -28.76
CA ALA A 139 26.22 31.93 -28.28
C ALA A 139 25.41 32.81 -29.26
N ALA A 140 25.36 32.44 -30.54
CA ALA A 140 24.59 33.13 -31.58
C ALA A 140 23.05 32.95 -31.46
N ARG A 141 22.58 31.90 -30.79
CA ARG A 141 21.14 31.63 -30.54
C ARG A 141 20.63 32.14 -29.18
N GLY A 142 21.53 32.69 -28.35
CA GLY A 142 21.20 33.15 -27.00
C GLY A 142 20.99 32.00 -26.00
N ASP A 143 21.65 30.86 -26.25
CA ASP A 143 21.65 29.68 -25.37
C ASP A 143 22.50 29.96 -24.11
N ALA A 144 22.07 29.48 -22.94
CA ALA A 144 22.74 29.75 -21.66
C ALA A 144 23.09 28.45 -20.92
N LEU A 145 24.35 28.32 -20.51
CA LEU A 145 24.84 27.23 -19.66
C LEU A 145 25.29 27.82 -18.32
N ASN A 146 24.67 27.38 -17.22
CA ASN A 146 25.07 27.75 -15.88
C ASN A 146 25.59 26.52 -15.13
N VAL A 147 26.78 26.62 -14.54
CA VAL A 147 27.36 25.56 -13.71
C VAL A 147 27.54 26.09 -12.30
N GLU A 148 26.76 25.55 -11.36
CA GLU A 148 26.75 25.99 -9.97
C GLU A 148 27.32 24.89 -9.05
N LYS A 149 28.16 25.28 -8.09
CA LYS A 149 28.70 24.34 -7.10
C LYS A 149 27.81 24.33 -5.86
N ILE A 150 27.29 23.15 -5.50
CA ILE A 150 26.48 22.95 -4.29
C ILE A 150 27.12 21.90 -3.39
N LYS A 151 26.85 21.96 -2.08
CA LYS A 151 27.35 20.97 -1.12
C LYS A 151 26.35 19.84 -0.98
N PHE A 152 26.68 18.66 -1.50
CA PHE A 152 25.83 17.47 -1.33
C PHE A 152 25.99 16.92 0.10
N HIS A 153 24.86 16.68 0.79
CA HIS A 153 24.87 16.10 2.13
C HIS A 153 25.05 14.58 2.01
N LYS A 154 26.27 14.10 2.26
CA LYS A 154 26.54 12.65 2.32
C LYS A 154 25.85 12.08 3.57
N PRO A 155 25.00 11.04 3.48
CA PRO A 155 24.51 10.35 4.67
C PRO A 155 25.73 9.75 5.39
N HIS A 156 26.10 10.31 6.53
CA HIS A 156 27.24 9.80 7.29
C HIS A 156 26.84 8.44 7.87
N ALA A 157 27.46 7.37 7.34
CA ALA A 157 27.44 6.07 7.98
C ALA A 157 28.32 6.15 9.24
N GLN A 158 27.76 6.70 10.32
CA GLN A 158 28.40 6.67 11.61
C GLN A 158 28.37 5.21 12.12
N PRO A 159 29.51 4.57 12.41
CA PRO A 159 29.49 3.24 12.98
C PRO A 159 28.88 3.34 14.39
N ASP A 160 27.64 2.87 14.55
CA ASP A 160 26.96 2.84 15.84
C ASP A 160 27.81 2.07 16.87
N PRO A 161 28.39 2.71 17.90
CA PRO A 161 29.18 2.02 18.92
C PRO A 161 28.32 1.01 19.73
N LEU A 162 26.99 1.19 19.68
CA LEU A 162 26.01 0.32 20.31
C LEU A 162 25.89 -1.07 19.65
N ARG A 163 26.30 -1.22 18.38
CA ARG A 163 26.23 -2.53 17.70
C ARG A 163 27.17 -3.58 18.33
N PHE A 164 28.29 -3.13 18.92
CA PHE A 164 29.26 -4.02 19.56
C PHE A 164 29.15 -4.05 21.10
N ALA A 165 28.55 -3.03 21.73
CA ALA A 165 28.35 -2.98 23.18
C ALA A 165 27.19 -3.88 23.68
N VAL A 166 26.12 -4.01 22.88
CA VAL A 166 24.93 -4.82 23.21
C VAL A 166 25.26 -6.30 23.45
N PRO A 167 26.06 -7.00 22.62
CA PRO A 167 26.40 -8.41 22.88
C PRO A 167 27.25 -8.58 24.15
N ALA A 168 28.19 -7.68 24.44
CA ALA A 168 29.05 -7.76 25.63
C ALA A 168 28.27 -7.56 26.94
N ALA A 169 27.32 -6.60 26.98
CA ALA A 169 26.46 -6.37 28.13
C ALA A 169 25.51 -7.56 28.39
N SER A 170 25.01 -8.18 27.31
CA SER A 170 24.13 -9.35 27.40
C SER A 170 24.84 -10.59 27.96
N ALA A 171 26.13 -10.79 27.62
CA ALA A 171 26.95 -11.88 28.16
C ALA A 171 27.20 -11.74 29.68
N LEU A 172 27.41 -10.51 30.17
CA LEU A 172 27.54 -10.23 31.60
C LEU A 172 26.25 -10.52 32.38
N TRP A 173 25.10 -10.18 31.81
CA TRP A 173 23.79 -10.50 32.39
C TRP A 173 23.50 -12.00 32.40
N LEU A 174 23.91 -12.73 31.37
CA LEU A 174 23.81 -14.19 31.32
C LEU A 174 24.68 -14.85 32.39
N LEU A 175 25.93 -14.38 32.56
CA LEU A 175 26.81 -14.86 33.62
C LEU A 175 26.23 -14.59 35.02
N PHE A 176 25.69 -13.39 35.22
CA PHE A 176 25.03 -13.02 36.48
C PHE A 176 23.80 -13.90 36.75
N ALA A 177 22.97 -14.17 35.74
CA ALA A 177 21.81 -15.05 35.86
C ALA A 177 22.22 -16.49 36.22
N ILE A 178 23.30 -17.01 35.63
CA ILE A 178 23.83 -18.35 35.95
C ILE A 178 24.33 -18.40 37.41
N ILE A 179 25.08 -17.37 37.85
CA ILE A 179 25.55 -17.29 39.25
C ILE A 179 24.36 -17.21 40.21
N ALA A 180 23.36 -16.38 39.90
CA ALA A 180 22.15 -16.26 40.70
C ALA A 180 21.37 -17.60 40.79
N LEU A 181 21.27 -18.34 39.69
CA LEU A 181 20.63 -19.66 39.65
C LEU A 181 21.37 -20.68 40.54
N VAL A 182 22.70 -20.69 40.52
CA VAL A 182 23.51 -21.57 41.36
C VAL A 182 23.36 -21.22 42.84
N VAL A 183 23.36 -19.94 43.19
CA VAL A 183 23.15 -19.48 44.57
C VAL A 183 21.74 -19.82 45.05
N PHE A 184 20.72 -19.60 44.22
CA PHE A 184 19.34 -19.96 44.52
C PHE A 184 19.17 -21.47 44.74
N HIS A 185 19.78 -22.29 43.88
CA HIS A 185 19.76 -23.75 44.06
C HIS A 185 20.41 -24.17 45.38
N ARG A 186 21.56 -23.57 45.74
CA ARG A 186 22.30 -23.93 46.97
C ARG A 186 21.65 -23.42 48.25
N LYS A 187 21.09 -22.21 48.25
CA LYS A 187 20.54 -21.55 49.45
C LYS A 187 19.06 -21.77 49.66
N PHE A 188 18.30 -22.04 48.61
CA PHE A 188 16.84 -22.14 48.68
C PHE A 188 16.33 -23.54 48.30
N LEU A 189 16.75 -24.08 47.15
CA LEU A 189 16.22 -25.36 46.66
C LEU A 189 16.74 -26.57 47.46
N ALA A 190 18.05 -26.61 47.76
CA ALA A 190 18.68 -27.70 48.50
C ALA A 190 18.10 -27.90 49.93
N PRO A 191 17.94 -26.87 50.79
CA PRO A 191 17.34 -27.06 52.12
C PRO A 191 15.83 -27.36 52.08
N LEU A 192 15.12 -26.91 51.04
CA LEU A 192 13.69 -27.21 50.86
C LEU A 192 13.47 -28.70 50.54
N LEU A 193 14.31 -29.30 49.69
CA LEU A 193 14.27 -30.73 49.37
C LEU A 193 14.60 -31.65 50.56
N VAL A 194 15.43 -31.18 51.50
CA VAL A 194 15.73 -31.93 52.74
C VAL A 194 14.53 -31.87 53.69
N ASN A 195 13.92 -30.69 53.89
CA ASN A 195 12.76 -30.54 54.78
C ASN A 195 11.49 -31.26 54.26
N LEU A 196 11.29 -31.39 52.94
CA LEU A 196 10.19 -32.21 52.40
C LEU A 196 10.36 -33.72 52.66
N ARG A 197 11.60 -34.19 52.81
CA ARG A 197 11.89 -35.60 53.14
C ARG A 197 11.53 -35.93 54.60
N ASP A 198 11.62 -34.95 55.49
CA ASP A 198 11.28 -35.11 56.91
C ASP A 198 9.77 -34.98 57.19
N ILE A 199 9.06 -34.18 56.39
CA ILE A 199 7.59 -34.01 56.49
C ILE A 199 6.83 -35.22 55.92
N THR A 200 7.39 -35.90 54.91
CA THR A 200 6.79 -37.12 54.34
C THR A 200 6.99 -38.35 55.23
N ALA A 201 8.04 -38.37 56.06
CA ALA A 201 8.28 -39.43 57.04
C ALA A 201 7.34 -39.35 58.26
N THR A 202 6.84 -38.15 58.61
CA THR A 202 5.97 -37.92 59.78
C THR A 202 4.47 -38.02 59.46
N ALA A 203 4.09 -38.06 58.18
CA ALA A 203 2.71 -38.22 57.74
C ALA A 203 2.22 -39.69 57.75
N MET A 204 3.09 -40.69 57.93
CA MET A 204 2.72 -42.11 57.98
C MET A 204 2.41 -42.65 59.39
N MET A 205 2.38 -41.80 60.43
CA MET A 205 2.04 -42.21 61.80
C MET A 205 1.04 -41.26 62.45
N ARG A 206 -0.20 -41.19 61.94
CA ARG A 206 -1.32 -40.57 62.70
C ARG A 206 -2.69 -41.05 62.20
N GLU A 207 -2.92 -42.36 62.21
CA GLU A 207 -4.27 -42.92 62.26
C GLU A 207 -4.66 -43.15 63.72
N HIS A 208 -5.66 -42.41 64.21
CA HIS A 208 -6.73 -42.79 65.16
C HIS A 208 -7.29 -41.55 65.88
N ALA A 209 -8.58 -41.28 65.63
CA ALA A 209 -9.43 -40.30 66.32
C ALA A 209 -9.92 -40.86 67.70
N PRO A 210 -10.69 -40.15 68.58
CA PRO A 210 -12.03 -39.62 68.25
C PRO A 210 -12.52 -38.32 68.95
N SER A 211 -13.57 -37.77 68.32
CA SER A 211 -14.76 -36.97 68.76
C SER A 211 -14.84 -36.22 70.10
N ALA A 212 -15.40 -35.00 70.03
CA ALA A 212 -16.55 -34.57 70.87
C ALA A 212 -17.24 -33.29 70.31
N SER A 213 -18.57 -33.26 70.50
CA SER A 213 -19.63 -32.38 69.98
C SER A 213 -20.00 -31.17 70.87
N ALA A 214 -20.66 -30.15 70.29
CA ALA A 214 -21.81 -29.37 70.79
C ALA A 214 -21.94 -28.08 69.94
N ASP A 215 -22.97 -27.89 69.10
CA ASP A 215 -24.31 -27.34 69.40
C ASP A 215 -24.30 -25.99 70.13
N ASP A 216 -24.80 -24.91 69.49
CA ASP A 216 -26.20 -24.42 69.64
C ASP A 216 -26.38 -22.95 69.16
N LYS A 217 -27.56 -22.70 68.56
CA LYS A 217 -28.39 -21.48 68.51
C LYS A 217 -28.12 -20.22 67.66
N ASP A 218 -29.05 -20.05 66.71
CA ASP A 218 -30.10 -19.01 66.57
C ASP A 218 -29.75 -17.51 66.55
N GLY A 219 -30.35 -16.81 65.56
CA GLY A 219 -30.59 -15.37 65.64
C GLY A 219 -30.78 -14.70 64.28
N ALA A 220 -31.98 -14.75 63.74
CA ALA A 220 -32.42 -13.93 62.61
C ALA A 220 -32.58 -12.46 63.02
N GLU A 221 -32.21 -11.51 62.15
CA GLU A 221 -32.84 -10.19 62.09
C GLU A 221 -32.79 -9.62 60.67
N ASN A 222 -33.93 -9.07 60.26
CA ASN A 222 -34.29 -8.55 58.95
C ASN A 222 -33.88 -7.06 58.83
N GLU A 223 -33.39 -6.69 57.65
CA GLU A 223 -33.64 -5.48 56.83
C GLU A 223 -34.30 -4.21 57.44
N PRO A 224 -33.99 -2.99 56.93
CA PRO A 224 -34.47 -2.65 55.58
C PRO A 224 -33.61 -1.74 54.70
N ALA A 225 -33.90 -1.91 53.41
CA ALA A 225 -33.60 -1.08 52.25
C ALA A 225 -33.81 0.44 52.42
N ALA A 226 -32.97 1.22 51.72
CA ALA A 226 -33.28 2.57 51.27
C ALA A 226 -33.25 2.61 49.73
N LYS A 227 -34.37 3.06 49.14
CA LYS A 227 -34.62 3.23 47.71
C LYS A 227 -34.11 4.56 47.17
N ALA A 228 -33.97 4.57 45.84
CA ALA A 228 -34.37 5.61 44.88
C ALA A 228 -33.29 6.53 44.30
N GLY A 229 -33.27 6.59 42.96
CA GLY A 229 -32.60 7.63 42.19
C GLY A 229 -32.36 7.27 40.73
N ALA A 230 -33.41 7.21 39.91
CA ALA A 230 -33.32 7.10 38.45
C ALA A 230 -32.98 8.47 37.82
N ALA A 231 -32.10 8.50 36.81
CA ALA A 231 -32.12 9.52 35.76
C ALA A 231 -31.36 9.07 34.49
N SER A 232 -32.02 9.32 33.36
CA SER A 232 -31.71 8.96 31.98
C SER A 232 -30.47 9.61 31.35
N GLN A 233 -29.94 8.89 30.35
CA GLN A 233 -29.50 9.33 29.01
C GLN A 233 -28.95 10.76 28.82
N ALA A 234 -27.72 10.84 28.31
CA ALA A 234 -27.36 11.82 27.28
C ALA A 234 -26.10 11.38 26.52
N SER A 235 -26.26 11.05 25.23
CA SER A 235 -25.22 11.31 24.23
C SER A 235 -25.16 12.82 23.98
N PRO A 236 -23.98 13.38 23.68
CA PRO A 236 -23.93 14.18 22.47
C PRO A 236 -22.69 13.91 21.61
N ALA A 237 -22.93 14.10 20.31
CA ALA A 237 -21.96 14.08 19.24
C ALA A 237 -20.88 15.15 19.38
N HIS A 238 -19.72 14.84 18.78
CA HIS A 238 -18.61 15.69 18.33
C HIS A 238 -18.45 17.11 18.93
N ALA A 239 -17.41 17.25 19.75
CA ALA A 239 -16.68 18.51 19.91
C ALA A 239 -15.18 18.19 20.03
N ASN A 240 -14.43 18.71 19.06
CA ASN A 240 -12.98 18.66 19.00
C ASN A 240 -12.43 19.65 20.04
N GLY A 241 -11.82 19.12 21.10
CA GLY A 241 -11.26 19.89 22.20
C GLY A 241 -10.67 18.92 23.22
N SER A 242 -9.35 18.99 23.42
CA SER A 242 -8.49 18.13 24.24
C SER A 242 -9.22 17.41 25.38
N ARG A 243 -9.70 16.18 25.12
CA ARG A 243 -10.06 15.25 26.17
C ARG A 243 -8.77 14.67 26.74
N PRO A 244 -8.63 14.50 28.07
CA PRO A 244 -7.56 13.65 28.59
C PRO A 244 -7.66 12.30 27.88
N ASN A 245 -6.54 11.85 27.30
CA ASN A 245 -6.50 10.70 26.40
C ASN A 245 -7.13 9.50 27.11
N ARG A 246 -8.34 9.09 26.69
CA ARG A 246 -9.03 7.94 27.27
C ARG A 246 -8.12 6.72 27.08
N PRO A 247 -7.86 5.91 28.11
CA PRO A 247 -7.10 4.68 27.94
C PRO A 247 -7.71 3.85 26.81
N PHE A 248 -6.86 3.28 25.96
CA PHE A 248 -7.24 2.46 24.80
C PHE A 248 -7.90 3.23 23.64
N SER A 249 -7.71 4.55 23.56
CA SER A 249 -8.23 5.39 22.45
C SER A 249 -7.64 5.06 21.08
N PHE A 250 -6.51 4.35 21.03
CA PHE A 250 -5.80 4.01 19.79
C PHE A 250 -6.42 2.81 19.04
N ILE A 251 -7.37 2.09 19.64
CA ILE A 251 -7.95 0.88 19.04
C ILE A 251 -9.09 1.26 18.11
N GLU A 252 -8.89 0.96 16.82
CA GLU A 252 -9.89 1.14 15.78
C GLU A 252 -10.53 -0.19 15.34
N GLN A 253 -11.59 -0.10 14.54
CA GLN A 253 -12.29 -1.28 14.05
C GLN A 253 -11.41 -2.20 13.17
N HIS A 254 -10.39 -1.65 12.50
CA HIS A 254 -9.48 -2.42 11.66
C HIS A 254 -8.50 -3.29 12.46
N ASP A 255 -8.26 -2.98 13.74
CA ASP A 255 -7.39 -3.76 14.63
C ASP A 255 -8.12 -4.89 15.36
N LEU A 256 -9.44 -5.01 15.19
CA LEU A 256 -10.25 -6.04 15.84
C LEU A 256 -9.69 -7.47 15.66
N PRO A 257 -9.22 -7.91 14.48
CA PRO A 257 -8.66 -9.26 14.32
C PRO A 257 -7.40 -9.48 15.17
N LYS A 258 -6.51 -8.48 15.21
CA LYS A 258 -5.29 -8.51 16.02
C LYS A 258 -5.63 -8.49 17.51
N LEU A 259 -6.59 -7.66 17.90
CA LEU A 259 -7.06 -7.57 19.27
C LEU A 259 -7.64 -8.91 19.73
N VAL A 260 -8.51 -9.55 18.95
CA VAL A 260 -9.08 -10.86 19.28
C VAL A 260 -7.97 -11.90 19.44
N TYR A 261 -6.98 -11.91 18.54
CA TYR A 261 -5.83 -12.80 18.67
C TYR A 261 -5.07 -12.58 19.99
N ILE A 262 -4.82 -11.32 20.36
CA ILE A 262 -4.14 -10.99 21.62
C ILE A 262 -5.00 -11.40 22.81
N LEU A 263 -6.30 -11.08 22.80
CA LEU A 263 -7.23 -11.40 23.88
C LEU A 263 -7.34 -12.90 24.16
N ARG A 264 -7.20 -13.76 23.14
CA ARG A 264 -7.17 -15.23 23.31
C ARG A 264 -5.95 -15.72 24.08
N HIS A 265 -4.85 -14.97 24.07
CA HIS A 265 -3.60 -15.30 24.75
C HIS A 265 -3.36 -14.45 26.01
N THR A 266 -4.36 -13.66 26.41
CA THR A 266 -4.32 -12.74 27.54
C THR A 266 -5.13 -13.30 28.71
N GLY A 267 -4.73 -12.97 29.94
CA GLY A 267 -5.46 -13.39 31.14
C GLY A 267 -6.87 -12.77 31.20
N ILE A 268 -7.82 -13.46 31.84
CA ILE A 268 -9.23 -13.03 31.91
C ILE A 268 -9.38 -11.64 32.54
N ALA A 269 -8.59 -11.32 33.56
CA ALA A 269 -8.61 -10.01 34.22
C ALA A 269 -8.15 -8.89 33.28
N GLU A 270 -7.03 -9.08 32.57
CA GLU A 270 -6.53 -8.12 31.57
C GLU A 270 -7.51 -7.95 30.42
N ALA A 271 -8.09 -9.06 29.90
CA ALA A 271 -9.10 -9.02 28.85
C ALA A 271 -10.35 -8.25 29.29
N THR A 272 -10.77 -8.41 30.54
CA THR A 272 -11.89 -7.66 31.15
C THR A 272 -11.59 -6.18 31.20
N THR A 273 -10.39 -5.79 31.66
CA THR A 273 -9.95 -4.39 31.68
C THR A 273 -9.97 -3.79 30.28
N ILE A 274 -9.39 -4.49 29.29
CA ILE A 274 -9.36 -4.03 27.91
C ILE A 274 -10.80 -3.82 27.40
N ILE A 275 -11.66 -4.83 27.51
CA ILE A 275 -13.06 -4.78 27.02
C ILE A 275 -13.87 -3.66 27.68
N GLN A 276 -13.65 -3.39 28.99
CA GLN A 276 -14.34 -2.32 29.72
C GLN A 276 -14.04 -0.93 29.18
N TYR A 277 -12.80 -0.67 28.75
CA TYR A 277 -12.38 0.64 28.26
C TYR A 277 -12.61 0.84 26.75
N LEU A 278 -12.83 -0.23 25.99
CA LEU A 278 -13.13 -0.19 24.57
C LEU A 278 -14.48 0.51 24.24
N PRO A 279 -14.64 1.04 23.02
CA PRO A 279 -15.94 1.45 22.50
C PRO A 279 -16.93 0.26 22.48
N PRO A 280 -18.23 0.47 22.78
CA PRO A 280 -19.20 -0.61 22.93
C PRO A 280 -19.34 -1.47 21.66
N ASP A 281 -19.24 -0.87 20.48
CA ASP A 281 -19.32 -1.57 19.20
C ASP A 281 -18.18 -2.56 18.98
N ILE A 282 -16.97 -2.19 19.39
CA ILE A 282 -15.77 -3.02 19.25
C ILE A 282 -15.75 -4.06 20.38
N ALA A 283 -16.09 -3.66 21.60
CA ALA A 283 -16.18 -4.53 22.77
C ALA A 283 -17.15 -5.70 22.55
N ALA A 284 -18.34 -5.42 22.00
CA ALA A 284 -19.33 -6.46 21.71
C ALA A 284 -18.82 -7.49 20.69
N LYS A 285 -18.17 -7.02 19.62
CA LYS A 285 -17.58 -7.90 18.60
C LYS A 285 -16.41 -8.72 19.16
N ALA A 286 -15.52 -8.09 19.92
CA ALA A 286 -14.39 -8.77 20.55
C ALA A 286 -14.88 -9.85 21.53
N LEU A 287 -15.89 -9.56 22.34
CA LEU A 287 -16.50 -10.52 23.27
C LEU A 287 -17.18 -11.69 22.54
N ALA A 288 -17.79 -11.44 21.37
CA ALA A 288 -18.41 -12.47 20.54
C ALA A 288 -17.42 -13.46 19.90
N GLU A 289 -16.15 -13.06 19.74
CA GLU A 289 -15.09 -13.90 19.15
C GLU A 289 -14.25 -14.67 20.19
N LEU A 290 -14.47 -14.41 21.48
CA LEU A 290 -13.83 -15.13 22.59
C LEU A 290 -14.46 -16.50 22.82
N GLU A 291 -13.67 -17.44 23.32
CA GLU A 291 -14.15 -18.78 23.68
C GLU A 291 -15.30 -18.70 24.71
N PRO A 292 -16.31 -19.58 24.63
CA PRO A 292 -17.48 -19.54 25.52
C PRO A 292 -17.13 -19.60 27.02
N GLY A 293 -16.03 -20.28 27.37
CA GLY A 293 -15.49 -20.33 28.73
C GLY A 293 -14.99 -18.97 29.20
N ALA A 294 -14.05 -18.38 28.45
CA ALA A 294 -13.48 -17.08 28.75
C ALA A 294 -14.54 -15.96 28.73
N ARG A 295 -15.46 -15.99 27.75
CA ARG A 295 -16.56 -15.03 27.61
C ARG A 295 -17.42 -14.93 28.87
N ARG A 296 -17.82 -16.07 29.43
CA ARG A 296 -18.64 -16.11 30.65
C ARG A 296 -17.90 -15.52 31.85
N GLN A 297 -16.60 -15.80 31.97
CA GLN A 297 -15.78 -15.30 33.06
C GLN A 297 -15.56 -13.79 32.95
N VAL A 298 -15.28 -13.29 31.74
CA VAL A 298 -15.19 -11.84 31.47
C VAL A 298 -16.50 -11.13 31.83
N VAL A 299 -17.66 -11.63 31.36
CA VAL A 299 -18.97 -11.04 31.71
C VAL A 299 -19.22 -11.07 33.21
N GLY A 300 -18.84 -12.17 33.89
CA GLY A 300 -18.93 -12.28 35.35
C GLY A 300 -18.09 -11.23 36.07
N LEU A 301 -16.89 -10.92 35.58
CA LEU A 301 -16.06 -9.87 36.15
C LEU A 301 -16.57 -8.46 35.83
N LEU A 302 -17.07 -8.22 34.60
CA LEU A 302 -17.69 -6.94 34.22
C LEU A 302 -18.93 -6.62 35.06
N SER A 303 -19.64 -7.64 35.56
CA SER A 303 -20.80 -7.45 36.44
C SER A 303 -20.44 -6.99 37.86
N LYS A 304 -19.17 -7.15 38.26
CA LYS A 304 -18.69 -6.78 39.60
C LYS A 304 -17.96 -5.43 39.53
N VAL A 305 -18.24 -4.56 40.50
CA VAL A 305 -17.51 -3.30 40.63
C VAL A 305 -16.15 -3.57 41.27
N THR A 306 -15.08 -3.40 40.51
CA THR A 306 -13.69 -3.56 40.98
C THR A 306 -12.93 -2.28 40.68
N GLN A 307 -12.28 -1.70 41.68
CA GLN A 307 -11.41 -0.54 41.49
C GLN A 307 -10.03 -1.02 41.01
N LEU A 308 -9.59 -0.52 39.85
CA LEU A 308 -8.24 -0.75 39.33
C LEU A 308 -7.38 0.51 39.52
N ASP A 309 -6.12 0.33 39.88
CA ASP A 309 -5.16 1.44 39.95
C ASP A 309 -4.85 1.97 38.56
N ALA A 310 -4.72 3.30 38.44
CA ALA A 310 -4.42 3.94 37.16
C ALA A 310 -3.11 3.43 36.53
N SER A 311 -2.10 3.10 37.35
CA SER A 311 -0.83 2.53 36.90
C SER A 311 -1.00 1.16 36.23
N GLN A 312 -1.91 0.32 36.72
CA GLN A 312 -2.19 -0.99 36.15
C GLN A 312 -2.89 -0.86 34.80
N VAL A 313 -3.86 0.05 34.68
CA VAL A 313 -4.57 0.31 33.42
C VAL A 313 -3.61 0.80 32.33
N LEU A 314 -2.72 1.75 32.67
CA LEU A 314 -1.72 2.27 31.73
C LEU A 314 -0.67 1.22 31.33
N ALA A 315 -0.27 0.34 32.26
CA ALA A 315 0.65 -0.76 31.95
C ALA A 315 0.03 -1.75 30.95
N VAL A 316 -1.26 -2.09 31.13
CA VAL A 316 -2.01 -2.93 30.19
C VAL A 316 -2.15 -2.24 28.84
N GLU A 317 -2.42 -0.93 28.83
CA GLU A 317 -2.50 -0.14 27.60
C GLU A 317 -1.19 -0.14 26.81
N GLU A 318 -0.06 0.13 27.47
CA GLU A 318 1.26 0.14 26.82
C GLU A 318 1.65 -1.26 26.30
N SER A 319 1.38 -2.30 27.10
CA SER A 319 1.60 -3.69 26.70
C SER A 319 0.76 -4.05 25.48
N LEU A 320 -0.53 -3.68 25.47
CA LEU A 320 -1.41 -3.95 24.35
C LEU A 320 -0.99 -3.18 23.11
N LYS A 321 -0.60 -1.91 23.24
CA LYS A 321 -0.10 -1.09 22.13
C LYS A 321 1.13 -1.72 21.49
N LYS A 322 2.14 -2.10 22.28
CA LYS A 322 3.32 -2.82 21.78
C LYS A 322 2.92 -4.13 21.10
N ARG A 323 2.03 -4.91 21.72
CA ARG A 323 1.57 -6.18 21.12
C ARG A 323 0.86 -5.98 19.79
N ILE A 324 0.04 -4.94 19.64
CA ILE A 324 -0.66 -4.62 18.38
C ILE A 324 0.33 -4.15 17.31
N ASP A 325 1.24 -3.24 17.67
CA ASP A 325 2.22 -2.65 16.75
C ASP A 325 3.23 -3.69 16.24
N PHE A 326 3.66 -4.60 17.13
CA PHE A 326 4.64 -5.64 16.83
C PHE A 326 4.01 -7.01 16.47
N LEU A 327 2.68 -7.08 16.28
CA LEU A 327 2.05 -8.29 15.76
C LEU A 327 2.34 -8.45 14.26
N ILE A 328 3.34 -9.27 13.96
CA ILE A 328 3.73 -9.62 12.59
C ILE A 328 2.95 -10.86 12.15
N GLY A 329 2.44 -10.84 10.92
CA GLY A 329 1.73 -11.97 10.31
C GLY A 329 0.21 -11.86 10.33
N GLY A 330 -0.44 -12.96 9.94
CA GLY A 330 -1.88 -13.09 9.74
C GLY A 330 -2.22 -13.56 8.32
N GLU A 331 -3.27 -14.36 8.20
CA GLU A 331 -3.76 -14.85 6.90
C GLU A 331 -4.09 -13.71 5.94
N ASP A 332 -4.66 -12.61 6.45
CA ASP A 332 -5.05 -11.47 5.62
C ASP A 332 -3.84 -10.74 5.03
N LYS A 333 -2.78 -10.53 5.82
CA LYS A 333 -1.52 -9.94 5.33
C LYS A 333 -0.85 -10.86 4.31
N LEU A 334 -0.91 -12.18 4.54
CA LEU A 334 -0.37 -13.15 3.59
C LEU A 334 -1.14 -13.10 2.27
N VAL A 335 -2.47 -13.05 2.30
CA VAL A 335 -3.31 -12.92 1.10
C VAL A 335 -2.99 -11.62 0.35
N ASP A 336 -2.91 -10.47 1.03
CA ASP A 336 -2.57 -9.19 0.41
C ASP A 336 -1.17 -9.22 -0.23
N LEU A 337 -0.18 -9.87 0.41
CA LEU A 337 1.15 -10.06 -0.16
C LEU A 337 1.11 -10.97 -1.39
N LEU A 338 0.43 -12.12 -1.30
CA LEU A 338 0.29 -13.08 -2.39
C LEU A 338 -0.47 -12.48 -3.60
N ASP A 339 -1.46 -11.62 -3.38
CA ASP A 339 -2.18 -10.89 -4.44
C ASP A 339 -1.28 -9.90 -5.19
N SER A 340 -0.20 -9.42 -4.55
CA SER A 340 0.74 -8.48 -5.15
C SER A 340 1.83 -9.14 -6.01
N LEU A 341 1.99 -10.46 -5.86
CA LEU A 341 3.02 -11.27 -6.52
C LEU A 341 2.58 -11.78 -7.90
N PRO A 342 3.53 -12.12 -8.78
CA PRO A 342 3.24 -12.80 -10.03
C PRO A 342 2.58 -14.16 -9.80
N VAL A 343 1.70 -14.57 -10.73
CA VAL A 343 0.92 -15.83 -10.65
C VAL A 343 1.80 -17.07 -10.49
N SER A 344 2.94 -17.10 -11.18
CA SER A 344 3.90 -18.21 -11.10
C SER A 344 4.42 -18.40 -9.68
N MET A 345 4.81 -17.29 -9.04
CA MET A 345 5.32 -17.29 -7.66
C MET A 345 4.20 -17.57 -6.65
N GLN A 346 2.99 -17.05 -6.88
CA GLN A 346 1.83 -17.33 -6.04
C GLN A 346 1.51 -18.84 -5.99
N ASN A 347 1.50 -19.50 -7.15
CA ASN A 347 1.25 -20.94 -7.24
C ASN A 347 2.35 -21.77 -6.58
N ASP A 348 3.61 -21.38 -6.75
CA ASP A 348 4.76 -22.04 -6.14
C ASP A 348 4.71 -21.95 -4.61
N LEU A 349 4.48 -20.74 -4.08
CA LEU A 349 4.36 -20.51 -2.63
C LEU A 349 3.17 -21.25 -2.01
N ILE A 350 2.02 -21.32 -2.68
CA ILE A 350 0.87 -22.11 -2.22
C ILE A 350 1.17 -23.61 -2.29
N GLY A 351 1.90 -24.05 -3.31
CA GLY A 351 2.38 -25.43 -3.43
C GLY A 351 3.25 -25.83 -2.25
N GLY A 352 4.23 -24.99 -1.89
CA GLY A 352 5.04 -25.15 -0.68
C GLY A 352 4.20 -25.13 0.60
N LEU A 353 3.28 -24.16 0.74
CA LEU A 353 2.41 -24.06 1.91
C LEU A 353 1.50 -25.28 2.07
N ARG A 354 1.07 -25.92 0.98
CA ARG A 354 0.26 -27.15 1.01
C ARG A 354 1.06 -28.35 1.55
N ALA A 355 2.37 -28.39 1.34
CA ALA A 355 3.24 -29.43 1.88
C ALA A 355 3.42 -29.27 3.41
N ASP A 356 3.60 -28.04 3.89
CA ASP A 356 3.81 -27.77 5.31
C ASP A 356 2.51 -27.76 6.13
N SER A 357 1.44 -27.18 5.58
CA SER A 357 0.18 -26.95 6.30
C SER A 357 -1.03 -26.90 5.34
N PRO A 358 -1.69 -28.05 5.08
CA PRO A 358 -2.77 -28.12 4.09
C PRO A 358 -3.99 -27.29 4.48
N SER A 359 -4.32 -27.19 5.77
CA SER A 359 -5.44 -26.39 6.27
C SER A 359 -5.26 -24.89 6.01
N LEU A 360 -4.05 -24.36 6.21
CA LEU A 360 -3.71 -22.96 5.93
C LEU A 360 -3.69 -22.69 4.43
N ALA A 361 -3.12 -23.60 3.63
CA ALA A 361 -3.12 -23.48 2.19
C ALA A 361 -4.54 -23.40 1.63
N GLU A 362 -5.48 -24.21 2.14
CA GLU A 362 -6.89 -24.13 1.76
C GLU A 362 -7.56 -22.81 2.20
N ALA A 363 -7.29 -22.34 3.41
CA ALA A 363 -7.85 -21.09 3.92
C ALA A 363 -7.40 -19.88 3.08
N VAL A 364 -6.11 -19.82 2.77
CA VAL A 364 -5.51 -18.76 1.93
C VAL A 364 -6.01 -18.87 0.49
N SER A 365 -6.01 -20.07 -0.10
CA SER A 365 -6.49 -20.30 -1.47
C SER A 365 -7.94 -19.89 -1.66
N LYS A 366 -8.78 -19.99 -0.62
CA LYS A 366 -10.18 -19.54 -0.65
C LYS A 366 -10.32 -18.02 -0.64
N ARG A 367 -9.33 -17.27 -0.13
CA ARG A 367 -9.36 -15.80 -0.09
C ARG A 367 -8.71 -15.14 -1.30
N LEU A 368 -7.81 -15.84 -1.99
CA LEU A 368 -7.18 -15.33 -3.21
C LEU A 368 -8.20 -15.15 -4.34
N VAL A 369 -7.99 -14.08 -5.12
CA VAL A 369 -8.81 -13.72 -6.28
C VAL A 369 -8.04 -14.03 -7.56
N PHE A 370 -8.65 -14.83 -8.43
CA PHE A 370 -8.12 -15.10 -9.77
C PHE A 370 -8.88 -14.31 -10.85
N ILE A 371 -8.26 -14.11 -12.01
CA ILE A 371 -8.94 -13.48 -13.16
C ILE A 371 -10.18 -14.31 -13.56
N ASP A 372 -10.09 -15.62 -13.48
CA ASP A 372 -11.20 -16.52 -13.82
C ASP A 372 -12.39 -16.35 -12.88
N ASP A 373 -12.17 -15.89 -11.64
CA ASP A 373 -13.27 -15.59 -10.71
C ASP A 373 -14.10 -14.39 -11.18
N ILE A 374 -13.52 -13.47 -11.98
CA ILE A 374 -14.23 -12.32 -12.57
C ILE A 374 -15.32 -12.78 -13.54
N ALA A 375 -15.09 -13.88 -14.27
CA ALA A 375 -16.06 -14.45 -15.20
C ALA A 375 -17.34 -14.92 -14.49
N ALA A 376 -17.23 -15.32 -13.21
CA ALA A 376 -18.33 -15.80 -12.40
C ALA A 376 -19.20 -14.68 -11.77
N LEU A 377 -18.76 -13.41 -11.84
CA LEU A 377 -19.46 -12.27 -11.25
C LEU A 377 -20.82 -11.99 -11.91
N GLU A 378 -21.76 -11.46 -11.14
CA GLU A 378 -23.07 -11.02 -11.65
C GLU A 378 -23.01 -9.62 -12.28
N ALA A 379 -24.06 -9.27 -13.04
CA ALA A 379 -24.19 -7.95 -13.66
C ALA A 379 -24.06 -6.78 -12.67
N GLY A 380 -24.61 -6.93 -11.45
CA GLY A 380 -24.50 -5.92 -10.38
C GLY A 380 -23.06 -5.75 -9.87
N GLU A 381 -22.34 -6.86 -9.71
CA GLU A 381 -20.96 -6.90 -9.23
C GLU A 381 -19.98 -6.37 -10.28
N ILE A 382 -20.16 -6.76 -11.55
CA ILE A 382 -19.37 -6.25 -12.68
C ILE A 382 -19.55 -4.73 -12.81
N LYS A 383 -20.76 -4.20 -12.59
CA LYS A 383 -21.02 -2.75 -12.59
C LYS A 383 -20.31 -2.03 -11.44
N LEU A 384 -20.14 -2.68 -10.28
CA LEU A 384 -19.36 -2.11 -9.18
C LEU A 384 -17.87 -2.10 -9.52
N LEU A 385 -17.37 -3.18 -10.13
CA LEU A 385 -15.99 -3.27 -10.59
C LEU A 385 -15.67 -2.23 -11.67
N SER A 386 -16.54 -2.07 -12.66
CA SER A 386 -16.38 -1.10 -13.76
C SER A 386 -16.40 0.36 -13.30
N ARG A 387 -16.84 0.64 -12.07
CA ARG A 387 -16.78 1.98 -11.46
C ARG A 387 -15.46 2.26 -10.75
N ARG A 388 -14.73 1.22 -10.33
CA ARG A 388 -13.45 1.35 -9.63
C ARG A 388 -12.25 1.25 -10.57
N VAL A 389 -12.41 0.53 -11.68
CA VAL A 389 -11.34 0.22 -12.62
C VAL A 389 -11.61 0.90 -13.96
N PRO A 390 -10.60 1.55 -14.57
CA PRO A 390 -10.74 2.13 -15.91
C PRO A 390 -10.97 1.04 -16.97
N ALA A 391 -11.85 1.33 -17.93
CA ALA A 391 -12.26 0.37 -18.95
C ALA A 391 -11.10 -0.12 -19.83
N LYS A 392 -10.07 0.71 -20.05
CA LYS A 392 -8.86 0.33 -20.79
C LYS A 392 -8.15 -0.89 -20.19
N LEU A 393 -8.10 -0.99 -18.84
CA LEU A 393 -7.47 -2.13 -18.18
C LEU A 393 -8.32 -3.39 -18.30
N LEU A 394 -9.65 -3.25 -18.17
CA LEU A 394 -10.59 -4.36 -18.42
C LEU A 394 -10.51 -4.83 -19.88
N ALA A 395 -10.38 -3.91 -20.83
CA ALA A 395 -10.25 -4.22 -22.25
C ALA A 395 -8.98 -5.02 -22.54
N VAL A 396 -7.83 -4.66 -21.95
CA VAL A 396 -6.58 -5.43 -22.03
C VAL A 396 -6.76 -6.86 -21.52
N LEU A 397 -7.41 -7.04 -20.36
CA LEU A 397 -7.66 -8.38 -19.80
C LEU A 397 -8.61 -9.22 -20.68
N MET A 398 -9.66 -8.60 -21.22
CA MET A 398 -10.65 -9.27 -22.07
C MET A 398 -10.11 -9.53 -23.48
N ARG A 399 -9.10 -8.79 -23.93
CA ARG A 399 -8.35 -9.09 -25.16
C ARG A 399 -7.48 -10.33 -24.99
N ALA A 400 -6.78 -10.44 -23.85
CA ALA A 400 -5.94 -11.60 -23.54
C ALA A 400 -6.75 -12.87 -23.25
N SER A 401 -7.93 -12.75 -22.63
CA SER A 401 -8.81 -13.89 -22.28
C SER A 401 -10.17 -13.79 -22.98
N PRO A 402 -10.39 -14.50 -24.10
CA PRO A 402 -11.68 -14.50 -24.79
C PRO A 402 -12.80 -15.10 -23.93
N ALA A 403 -12.49 -16.07 -23.06
CA ALA A 403 -13.45 -16.64 -22.12
C ALA A 403 -13.99 -15.60 -21.11
N LEU A 404 -13.13 -14.70 -20.65
CA LEU A 404 -13.53 -13.56 -19.81
C LEU A 404 -14.42 -12.59 -20.60
N ARG A 405 -14.08 -12.34 -21.88
CA ARG A 405 -14.85 -11.47 -22.76
C ARG A 405 -16.28 -11.97 -22.95
N GLU A 406 -16.44 -13.23 -23.31
CA GLU A 406 -17.74 -13.85 -23.59
C GLU A 406 -18.64 -13.94 -22.37
N SER A 407 -18.07 -14.09 -21.18
CA SER A 407 -18.83 -14.19 -19.92
C SER A 407 -19.25 -12.82 -19.36
N VAL A 408 -18.41 -11.78 -19.52
CA VAL A 408 -18.62 -10.46 -18.90
C VAL A 408 -19.43 -9.52 -19.80
N LEU A 409 -19.18 -9.47 -21.12
CA LEU A 409 -19.90 -8.57 -22.05
C LEU A 409 -21.44 -8.71 -22.00
N PRO A 410 -22.04 -9.90 -22.02
CA PRO A 410 -23.50 -10.02 -22.00
C PRO A 410 -24.13 -9.55 -20.68
N LYS A 411 -23.35 -9.51 -19.59
CA LYS A 411 -23.80 -9.05 -18.27
C LYS A 411 -23.78 -7.51 -18.14
N LEU A 412 -23.15 -6.80 -19.08
CA LEU A 412 -23.11 -5.34 -19.11
C LEU A 412 -24.35 -4.74 -19.78
N ALA A 413 -24.69 -3.50 -19.42
CA ALA A 413 -25.71 -2.72 -20.10
C ALA A 413 -25.27 -2.39 -21.54
N ARG A 414 -26.24 -2.23 -22.45
CA ARG A 414 -26.00 -2.07 -23.91
C ARG A 414 -24.95 -0.99 -24.23
N GLY A 415 -25.10 0.22 -23.70
CA GLY A 415 -24.15 1.32 -23.97
C GLY A 415 -22.74 1.04 -23.43
N THR A 416 -22.61 0.48 -22.23
CA THR A 416 -21.31 0.10 -21.65
C THR A 416 -20.66 -1.04 -22.42
N ARG A 417 -21.46 -1.99 -22.90
CA ARG A 417 -21.00 -3.12 -23.71
C ARG A 417 -20.45 -2.62 -25.06
N GLU A 418 -21.18 -1.75 -25.75
CA GLU A 418 -20.76 -1.17 -27.03
C GLU A 418 -19.44 -0.40 -26.87
N TRP A 419 -19.36 0.47 -25.86
CA TRP A 419 -18.15 1.23 -25.55
C TRP A 419 -16.95 0.33 -25.20
N LEU A 420 -17.14 -0.65 -24.32
CA LEU A 420 -16.05 -1.57 -23.93
C LEU A 420 -15.62 -2.46 -25.10
N THR A 421 -16.54 -2.82 -26.00
CA THR A 421 -16.20 -3.60 -27.21
C THR A 421 -15.30 -2.80 -28.14
N GLN A 422 -15.61 -1.51 -28.35
CA GLN A 422 -14.75 -0.59 -29.10
C GLN A 422 -13.37 -0.44 -28.46
N GLU A 423 -13.31 -0.31 -27.13
CA GLU A 423 -12.05 -0.21 -26.39
C GLU A 423 -11.19 -1.48 -26.55
N ILE A 424 -11.81 -2.67 -26.56
CA ILE A 424 -11.11 -3.94 -26.81
C ILE A 424 -10.56 -4.00 -28.25
N GLU A 425 -11.33 -3.55 -29.23
CA GLU A 425 -10.92 -3.53 -30.64
C GLU A 425 -9.76 -2.56 -30.90
N PHE A 426 -9.79 -1.40 -30.24
CA PHE A 426 -8.75 -0.37 -30.33
C PHE A 426 -7.49 -0.74 -29.52
N SER A 427 -7.63 -1.62 -28.52
CA SER A 427 -6.49 -2.08 -27.73
C SER A 427 -5.60 -3.03 -28.56
N PRO A 428 -4.27 -2.77 -28.61
CA PRO A 428 -3.33 -3.66 -29.28
C PRO A 428 -3.23 -5.00 -28.55
N GLU A 429 -2.65 -6.00 -29.22
CA GLU A 429 -2.32 -7.28 -28.61
C GLU A 429 -1.47 -7.04 -27.34
N PRO A 430 -1.92 -7.51 -26.16
CA PRO A 430 -1.23 -7.16 -24.92
C PRO A 430 0.09 -7.91 -24.79
N THR A 431 1.17 -7.17 -24.55
CA THR A 431 2.45 -7.76 -24.11
C THR A 431 2.29 -8.37 -22.72
N PRO A 432 3.11 -9.37 -22.33
CA PRO A 432 3.02 -9.97 -21.00
C PRO A 432 3.17 -8.95 -19.87
N GLU A 433 4.01 -7.92 -20.07
CA GLU A 433 4.17 -6.82 -19.11
C GLU A 433 2.91 -5.94 -19.00
N ALA A 434 2.28 -5.61 -20.14
CA ALA A 434 1.03 -4.84 -20.15
C ALA A 434 -0.13 -5.63 -19.51
N LEU A 435 -0.15 -6.95 -19.72
CA LEU A 435 -1.14 -7.84 -19.12
C LEU A 435 -1.02 -7.86 -17.59
N GLU A 436 0.20 -8.02 -17.06
CA GLU A 436 0.44 -8.01 -15.61
C GLU A 436 0.17 -6.63 -15.00
N SER A 437 0.55 -5.55 -15.69
CA SER A 437 0.26 -4.17 -15.27
C SER A 437 -1.25 -3.89 -15.20
N ALA A 438 -2.04 -4.45 -16.12
CA ALA A 438 -3.50 -4.35 -16.08
C ALA A 438 -4.14 -5.27 -15.05
N ARG A 439 -3.58 -6.47 -14.84
CA ARG A 439 -4.08 -7.48 -13.89
C ARG A 439 -4.06 -6.99 -12.45
N ARG A 440 -2.92 -6.46 -11.98
CA ARG A 440 -2.73 -6.04 -10.57
C ARG A 440 -3.81 -5.07 -10.06
N PRO A 441 -4.10 -3.93 -10.71
CA PRO A 441 -5.12 -2.99 -10.25
C PRO A 441 -6.53 -3.56 -10.33
N VAL A 442 -6.82 -4.42 -11.31
CA VAL A 442 -8.13 -5.09 -11.43
C VAL A 442 -8.35 -6.05 -10.28
N LEU A 443 -7.39 -6.95 -10.01
CA LEU A 443 -7.48 -7.90 -8.91
C LEU A 443 -7.52 -7.19 -7.56
N ALA A 444 -6.70 -6.15 -7.35
CA ALA A 444 -6.73 -5.35 -6.13
C ALA A 444 -8.11 -4.71 -5.89
N ALA A 445 -8.76 -4.19 -6.94
CA ALA A 445 -10.11 -3.64 -6.84
C ALA A 445 -11.16 -4.70 -6.50
N VAL A 446 -11.04 -5.92 -7.06
CA VAL A 446 -11.92 -7.05 -6.72
C VAL A 446 -11.69 -7.48 -5.27
N SER A 447 -10.45 -7.71 -4.83
CA SER A 447 -10.13 -8.08 -3.44
C SER A 447 -10.66 -7.05 -2.44
N GLN A 448 -10.59 -5.75 -2.76
CA GLN A 448 -11.19 -4.71 -1.93
C GLN A 448 -12.72 -4.80 -1.87
N LEU A 449 -13.39 -4.99 -3.02
CA LEU A 449 -14.85 -5.13 -3.07
C LEU A 449 -15.35 -6.40 -2.35
N VAL A 450 -14.57 -7.47 -2.36
CA VAL A 450 -14.84 -8.70 -1.59
C VAL A 450 -14.73 -8.44 -0.09
N ARG A 451 -13.67 -7.73 0.37
CA ARG A 451 -13.51 -7.33 1.78
C ARG A 451 -14.65 -6.43 2.28
N GLU A 452 -15.18 -5.56 1.41
CA GLU A 452 -16.34 -4.72 1.71
C GLU A 452 -17.67 -5.50 1.71
N GLY A 453 -17.67 -6.79 1.34
CA GLY A 453 -18.87 -7.61 1.23
C GLY A 453 -19.78 -7.22 0.05
N ARG A 454 -19.25 -6.47 -0.93
CA ARG A 454 -20.02 -6.01 -2.10
C ARG A 454 -19.93 -6.96 -3.30
N ILE A 455 -18.94 -7.85 -3.29
CA ILE A 455 -18.75 -8.93 -4.26
C ILE A 455 -18.61 -10.24 -3.51
N VAL A 456 -19.28 -11.29 -3.99
CA VAL A 456 -19.15 -12.65 -3.45
C VAL A 456 -18.45 -13.53 -4.48
N LEU A 457 -17.26 -14.02 -4.13
CA LEU A 457 -16.49 -14.91 -5.01
C LEU A 457 -17.16 -16.27 -5.11
N ARG A 458 -17.62 -16.61 -6.32
CA ARG A 458 -18.16 -17.92 -6.65
C ARG A 458 -17.07 -18.69 -7.38
N LYS A 459 -16.19 -19.31 -6.59
CA LYS A 459 -15.10 -20.09 -7.14
C LYS A 459 -15.68 -21.22 -7.99
N LYS A 460 -15.39 -21.20 -9.28
CA LYS A 460 -15.46 -22.40 -10.08
C LYS A 460 -14.27 -23.23 -9.62
N THR A 461 -14.50 -24.29 -8.83
CA THR A 461 -13.45 -25.23 -8.45
C THR A 461 -12.60 -25.52 -9.69
N PRO A 462 -11.30 -25.17 -9.71
CA PRO A 462 -10.49 -25.51 -10.86
C PRO A 462 -10.52 -27.03 -10.94
N ALA A 463 -11.06 -27.55 -12.03
CA ALA A 463 -10.92 -28.96 -12.35
C ALA A 463 -9.42 -29.20 -12.49
N SER A 464 -8.81 -29.75 -11.43
CA SER A 464 -7.52 -30.42 -11.44
C SER A 464 -6.46 -29.77 -12.36
N SER A 465 -5.88 -28.65 -11.94
CA SER A 465 -4.50 -28.37 -12.33
C SER A 465 -3.61 -29.34 -11.55
N ALA A 466 -3.49 -30.56 -12.07
CA ALA A 466 -2.47 -31.50 -11.66
C ALA A 466 -1.10 -30.80 -11.76
N PRO A 467 -0.18 -31.05 -10.81
CA PRO A 467 1.15 -30.45 -10.86
C PRO A 467 1.83 -30.80 -12.19
N PRO A 468 2.43 -29.82 -12.90
CA PRO A 468 3.24 -30.12 -14.07
C PRO A 468 4.53 -30.78 -13.56
N GLY A 469 4.63 -32.11 -13.64
CA GLY A 469 5.88 -32.80 -13.33
C GLY A 469 5.82 -34.15 -12.62
N ALA A 470 4.75 -34.95 -12.78
CA ALA A 470 4.88 -36.39 -12.56
C ALA A 470 5.17 -37.05 -13.93
N PRO A 471 6.32 -37.71 -14.13
CA PRO A 471 6.55 -38.48 -15.35
C PRO A 471 5.47 -39.55 -15.45
N ALA A 472 4.84 -39.64 -16.61
CA ALA A 472 3.83 -40.64 -16.93
C ALA A 472 4.36 -42.02 -16.51
N ALA A 473 3.69 -42.63 -15.53
CA ALA A 473 3.97 -44.00 -15.12
C ALA A 473 3.88 -44.88 -16.36
N ALA A 474 4.98 -45.55 -16.69
CA ALA A 474 5.04 -46.51 -17.79
C ALA A 474 3.92 -47.54 -17.63
N PRO A 475 3.26 -47.97 -18.73
CA PRO A 475 2.27 -49.04 -18.64
C PRO A 475 2.92 -50.30 -18.05
N PRO A 476 2.19 -51.07 -17.21
CA PRO A 476 2.75 -52.26 -16.58
C PRO A 476 3.19 -53.28 -17.66
N PRO A 477 4.32 -53.98 -17.45
CA PRO A 477 4.80 -54.97 -18.41
C PRO A 477 3.78 -56.11 -18.58
N PRO A 478 3.65 -56.68 -19.79
CA PRO A 478 2.77 -57.81 -20.03
C PRO A 478 3.18 -59.01 -19.17
N PRO A 479 2.23 -59.87 -18.75
CA PRO A 479 2.53 -61.02 -17.89
C PRO A 479 3.50 -61.98 -18.59
N PRO A 480 4.38 -62.66 -17.83
CA PRO A 480 5.35 -63.59 -18.40
C PRO A 480 4.63 -64.72 -19.14
N ARG A 481 4.99 -64.92 -20.41
CA ARG A 481 4.62 -66.14 -21.15
C ARG A 481 5.27 -67.32 -20.43
N GLY A 482 4.43 -68.18 -19.85
CA GLY A 482 4.87 -69.46 -19.30
C GLY A 482 5.50 -70.34 -20.39
N PRO A 483 6.46 -71.20 -20.03
CA PRO A 483 7.09 -72.10 -21.00
C PRO A 483 6.16 -73.26 -21.36
N GLY A 484 5.87 -73.38 -22.67
CA GLY A 484 5.64 -74.65 -23.36
C GLY A 484 4.30 -75.37 -23.17
N ALA A 485 3.48 -75.34 -24.22
CA ALA A 485 2.89 -76.52 -24.85
C ALA A 485 2.56 -76.19 -26.31
#